data_AF-A0A7C4GN65-F1
#
_entry.id   AF-A0A7C4GN65-F1
#
_cell.length_a   1.000
_cell.length_b   1.000
_cell.length_c   1.000
_cell.angle_alpha   90.00
_cell.angle_beta   90.00
_cell.angle_gamma   90.00
#
_symmetry.space_group_name_H-M   'P 1'
#
loop_
_entity.id
_entity.type
_entity.pdbx_description
1 polymer ?
#
loop_
_entity_poly.entity_id
_entity_poly.type
_entity_poly.pdbx_seq_one_letter_code
_entity_poly.pdbx_strand_id
1 'polypeptide(L)'
;MAVAEQGIGPILSQEIFPEVPLYLLLAICGAPVTISGLVIFRGGIREMIRQAEMQARLRELEIAESGTYKVEEEVPRVIDSTQDVPDISNVAKETGSEQVKEASLIKVKTAGTTIICLSCGQSLPLGSTSCSKCGAVIEIVNNPEKACPVCGGDLSRAAKLGDNVYICGLCFSELEIPPDLASRIFK
;
A
#
# COMPACT_ATOMS: atom_id res chain seq x y z
N MET A 1 -28.43 -32.40 23.99
CA MET A 1 -27.63 -31.30 23.43
C MET A 1 -28.14 -30.01 24.03
N ALA A 2 -27.28 -29.21 24.65
CA ALA A 2 -27.60 -27.88 25.13
C ALA A 2 -26.31 -27.05 25.08
N VAL A 3 -26.20 -26.14 24.11
CA VAL A 3 -25.08 -25.20 24.02
C VAL A 3 -25.44 -24.03 24.93
N ALA A 4 -24.71 -23.87 26.04
CA ALA A 4 -24.89 -22.75 26.93
C ALA A 4 -24.21 -21.51 26.33
N GLU A 5 -25.00 -20.59 25.76
CA GLU A 5 -24.52 -19.25 25.42
C GLU A 5 -24.20 -18.48 26.71
N GLN A 6 -22.96 -18.59 27.18
CA GLN A 6 -22.41 -17.77 28.26
C GLN A 6 -22.12 -16.35 27.77
N GLY A 7 -23.15 -15.66 27.30
CA GLY A 7 -23.10 -14.26 26.90
C GLY A 7 -22.97 -13.32 28.10
N ILE A 8 -22.46 -12.12 27.88
CA ILE A 8 -22.28 -11.08 28.92
C ILE A 8 -23.60 -10.38 29.28
N GLY A 9 -24.65 -10.57 28.47
CA GLY A 9 -25.98 -9.93 28.62
C GLY A 9 -26.60 -10.01 30.03
N PRO A 10 -26.61 -11.18 30.72
CA PRO A 10 -27.18 -11.29 32.07
C PRO A 10 -26.49 -10.39 33.10
N ILE A 11 -25.19 -10.12 32.93
CA ILE A 11 -24.39 -9.29 33.84
C ILE A 11 -24.68 -7.80 33.57
N LEU A 12 -24.83 -7.40 32.31
CA LEU A 12 -25.14 -6.01 31.92
C LEU A 12 -26.58 -5.60 32.29
N SER A 13 -27.49 -6.57 32.38
CA SER A 13 -28.87 -6.40 32.86
C SER A 13 -29.02 -6.48 34.38
N GLN A 14 -27.94 -6.67 35.14
CA GLN A 14 -28.01 -6.79 36.59
C GLN A 14 -28.18 -5.40 37.24
N GLU A 15 -29.26 -5.23 38.02
CA GLU A 15 -29.50 -4.01 38.79
C GLU A 15 -28.61 -3.98 40.04
N ILE A 16 -27.83 -2.91 40.20
CA ILE A 16 -26.92 -2.69 41.35
C ILE A 16 -27.46 -1.58 42.28
N PHE A 17 -28.32 -0.72 41.74
CA PHE A 17 -29.13 0.27 42.46
C PHE A 17 -30.58 0.15 41.99
N PRO A 18 -31.59 0.54 42.79
CA PRO A 18 -33.00 0.38 42.42
C PRO A 18 -33.31 1.05 41.08
N GLU A 19 -33.90 0.29 40.15
CA GLU A 19 -34.34 0.72 38.80
C GLU A 19 -33.23 1.25 37.86
N VAL A 20 -31.94 1.15 38.22
CA VAL A 20 -30.82 1.59 37.35
C VAL A 20 -29.95 0.41 36.91
N PRO A 21 -30.05 -0.03 35.63
CA PRO A 21 -29.29 -1.16 35.12
C PRO A 21 -27.82 -0.80 34.83
N LEU A 22 -26.91 -1.77 35.01
CA LEU A 22 -25.46 -1.56 34.97
C LEU A 22 -24.94 -0.93 33.67
N TYR A 23 -25.52 -1.27 32.50
CA TYR A 23 -25.11 -0.68 31.22
C TYR A 23 -25.23 0.86 31.20
N LEU A 24 -26.17 1.43 31.96
CA LEU A 24 -26.46 2.86 31.99
C LEU A 24 -25.37 3.61 32.78
N LEU A 25 -24.92 3.04 33.90
CA LEU A 25 -23.76 3.54 34.65
C LEU A 25 -22.46 3.44 33.82
N LEU A 26 -22.25 2.33 33.11
CA LEU A 26 -21.10 2.16 32.22
C LEU A 26 -21.12 3.18 31.06
N ALA A 27 -22.28 3.51 30.51
CA ALA A 27 -22.44 4.54 29.49
C ALA A 27 -22.11 5.95 30.02
N ILE A 28 -22.61 6.30 31.21
CA ILE A 28 -22.35 7.59 31.88
C ILE A 28 -20.85 7.79 32.15
N CYS A 29 -20.13 6.74 32.54
CA CYS A 29 -18.69 6.80 32.77
C CYS A 29 -17.85 6.73 31.47
N GLY A 30 -18.27 5.91 30.49
CA GLY A 30 -17.51 5.68 29.25
C GLY A 30 -17.61 6.80 28.21
N ALA A 31 -18.77 7.46 28.11
CA ALA A 31 -18.99 8.56 27.17
C ALA A 31 -18.03 9.76 27.38
N PRO A 32 -17.87 10.35 28.58
CA PRO A 32 -16.97 11.49 28.77
C PRO A 32 -15.50 11.13 28.53
N VAL A 33 -15.07 9.89 28.87
CA VAL A 33 -13.70 9.42 28.63
C VAL A 33 -13.41 9.31 27.13
N THR A 34 -14.31 8.68 26.36
CA THR A 34 -14.15 8.52 24.91
C THR A 34 -14.24 9.84 24.16
N ILE A 35 -15.15 10.74 24.56
CA ILE A 35 -15.23 12.11 24.02
C ILE A 35 -13.94 12.88 24.30
N SER A 36 -13.43 12.84 25.54
CA SER A 36 -12.19 13.54 25.92
C SER A 36 -10.99 13.04 25.13
N GLY A 37 -10.83 11.71 25.00
CA GLY A 37 -9.80 11.11 24.18
C GLY A 37 -9.87 11.54 22.71
N LEU A 38 -11.07 11.57 22.12
CA LEU A 38 -11.29 11.98 20.74
C LEU A 38 -11.02 13.48 20.51
N VAL A 39 -11.32 14.35 21.48
CA VAL A 39 -10.98 15.78 21.44
C VAL A 39 -9.47 15.98 21.50
N ILE A 40 -8.78 15.33 22.45
CA ILE A 40 -7.31 15.41 22.59
C ILE A 40 -6.62 14.88 21.32
N PHE A 41 -7.06 13.74 20.78
CA PHE A 41 -6.53 13.14 19.57
C PHE A 41 -6.68 14.04 18.34
N ARG A 42 -7.84 14.69 18.16
CA ARG A 42 -8.08 15.66 17.08
C ARG A 42 -7.26 16.94 17.24
N GLY A 43 -6.97 17.37 18.47
CA GLY A 43 -6.03 18.44 18.76
C GLY A 43 -4.59 18.06 18.38
N GLY A 44 -4.12 16.91 18.85
CA GLY A 44 -2.78 16.39 18.57
C GLY A 44 -2.49 16.21 17.07
N ILE A 45 -3.42 15.59 16.32
CA ILE A 45 -3.27 15.44 14.87
C ILE A 45 -3.17 16.80 14.16
N ARG A 46 -3.98 17.79 14.56
CA ARG A 46 -3.92 19.13 13.96
C ARG A 46 -2.56 19.78 14.16
N GLU A 47 -1.99 19.69 15.35
CA GLU A 47 -0.67 20.26 15.64
C GLU A 47 0.46 19.48 14.96
N MET A 48 0.38 18.15 14.86
CA MET A 48 1.34 17.34 14.09
C MET A 48 1.34 17.71 12.59
N ILE A 49 0.17 17.92 11.99
CA ILE A 49 0.06 18.39 10.60
C ILE A 49 0.71 19.78 10.45
N ARG A 50 0.43 20.71 11.38
CA ARG A 50 1.01 22.07 11.37
C ARG A 50 2.54 22.05 11.50
N GLN A 51 3.09 21.16 12.33
CA GLN A 51 4.54 21.00 12.50
C GLN A 51 5.19 20.32 11.28
N ALA A 52 4.53 19.33 10.68
CA ALA A 52 5.01 18.69 9.45
C ALA A 52 5.04 19.68 8.27
N GLU A 53 4.03 20.54 8.12
CA GLU A 53 4.01 21.60 7.11
C GLU A 53 5.15 22.62 7.34
N MET A 54 5.37 23.05 8.58
CA MET A 54 6.48 23.95 8.92
C MET A 54 7.85 23.32 8.64
N GLN A 55 8.04 22.03 8.94
CA GLN A 55 9.27 21.30 8.60
C GLN A 55 9.47 21.12 7.10
N ALA A 56 8.39 20.92 6.33
CA ALA A 56 8.46 20.88 4.87
C ALA A 56 8.93 22.21 4.28
N ARG A 57 8.37 23.34 4.73
CA ARG A 57 8.80 24.68 4.29
C ARG A 57 10.25 25.02 4.64
N LEU A 58 10.74 24.59 5.81
CA LEU A 58 12.15 24.78 6.18
C LEU A 58 13.09 23.96 5.28
N ARG A 59 12.72 22.73 4.90
CA ARG A 59 13.49 21.92 3.93
C ARG A 59 13.48 22.51 2.52
N GLU A 60 12.37 23.08 2.06
CA GLU A 60 12.32 23.79 0.77
C GLU A 60 13.31 24.98 0.75
N LEU A 61 13.43 25.72 1.87
CA LEU A 61 14.38 26.81 2.00
C LEU A 61 15.83 26.31 2.08
N GLU A 62 16.11 25.24 2.83
CA GLU A 62 17.45 24.63 2.92
C GLU A 62 17.94 24.12 1.55
N ILE A 63 17.05 23.56 0.73
CA ILE A 63 17.34 23.13 -0.64
C ILE A 63 17.56 24.34 -1.57
N ALA A 64 16.87 25.47 -1.35
CA ALA A 64 17.06 26.69 -2.12
C ALA A 64 18.35 27.46 -1.74
N GLU A 65 18.76 27.42 -0.47
CA GLU A 65 19.99 28.07 0.02
C GLU A 65 21.25 27.29 -0.36
N SER A 66 21.16 25.95 -0.49
CA SER A 66 22.22 25.06 -1.02
C SER A 66 22.44 25.19 -2.54
N GLY A 67 22.16 26.36 -3.11
CA GLY A 67 22.07 26.66 -4.53
C GLY A 67 23.39 26.80 -5.30
N THR A 68 24.44 26.03 -4.97
CA THR A 68 25.65 25.94 -5.81
C THR A 68 25.65 24.68 -6.65
N TYR A 69 25.18 24.84 -7.88
CA TYR A 69 25.39 24.04 -9.08
C TYR A 69 26.58 23.05 -9.06
N LYS A 70 26.35 21.87 -9.66
CA LYS A 70 27.29 21.18 -10.57
C LYS A 70 26.50 20.24 -11.50
N VAL A 71 25.97 20.81 -12.58
CA VAL A 71 25.74 20.07 -13.83
C VAL A 71 26.88 20.50 -14.76
N GLU A 72 27.84 19.62 -14.97
CA GLU A 72 28.87 19.76 -16.01
C GLU A 72 28.89 18.48 -16.83
N GLU A 73 28.45 18.61 -18.07
CA GLU A 73 28.44 17.57 -19.09
C GLU A 73 29.76 17.66 -19.87
N GLU A 74 30.67 16.70 -19.67
CA GLU A 74 31.82 16.57 -20.58
C GLU A 74 32.34 15.12 -20.65
N VAL A 75 32.76 14.68 -21.85
CA VAL A 75 33.17 13.30 -22.14
C VAL A 75 34.50 13.25 -22.89
N PRO A 76 35.57 12.79 -22.22
CA PRO A 76 36.64 12.01 -22.84
C PRO A 76 36.87 10.68 -22.10
N ARG A 77 36.96 9.49 -22.73
CA ARG A 77 37.76 8.99 -23.86
C ARG A 77 39.21 8.54 -23.54
N VAL A 78 39.28 7.26 -23.11
CA VAL A 78 40.27 6.21 -23.49
C VAL A 78 41.74 6.32 -22.98
N ILE A 79 42.36 5.13 -22.77
CA ILE A 79 43.79 4.81 -22.58
C ILE A 79 44.35 5.08 -21.16
N ASP A 80 45.17 4.24 -20.51
CA ASP A 80 45.44 2.77 -20.49
C ASP A 80 46.45 2.47 -19.32
N SER A 81 46.67 1.20 -18.97
CA SER A 81 47.83 0.67 -18.20
C SER A 81 47.90 1.00 -16.68
N THR A 82 48.39 0.14 -15.77
CA THR A 82 48.77 -1.30 -15.77
C THR A 82 48.82 -1.78 -14.28
N GLN A 83 48.87 -3.12 -14.02
CA GLN A 83 48.97 -3.81 -12.72
C GLN A 83 47.68 -3.81 -11.83
N ASP A 84 47.19 -4.94 -11.28
CA ASP A 84 47.68 -6.34 -11.27
C ASP A 84 46.54 -7.38 -11.40
N VAL A 85 46.89 -8.60 -11.85
CA VAL A 85 46.07 -9.83 -11.98
C VAL A 85 47.04 -11.05 -11.98
N PRO A 86 46.61 -12.32 -11.78
CA PRO A 86 45.24 -12.90 -11.72
C PRO A 86 45.01 -13.64 -10.36
N ASP A 87 44.25 -14.72 -10.11
CA ASP A 87 43.37 -15.66 -10.85
C ASP A 87 42.52 -16.44 -9.79
N ILE A 88 41.48 -17.27 -10.03
CA ILE A 88 40.71 -17.70 -11.23
C ILE A 88 39.23 -17.80 -10.81
N SER A 89 38.26 -17.44 -11.67
CA SER A 89 37.07 -18.27 -12.04
C SER A 89 35.87 -17.47 -12.57
N ASN A 90 35.60 -17.64 -13.87
CA ASN A 90 34.31 -17.85 -14.57
C ASN A 90 32.99 -17.61 -13.79
N VAL A 91 31.94 -17.03 -14.38
CA VAL A 91 31.52 -17.06 -15.80
C VAL A 91 31.08 -15.67 -16.29
N ALA A 92 31.33 -15.38 -17.58
CA ALA A 92 30.87 -14.18 -18.26
C ALA A 92 29.72 -14.44 -19.25
N LYS A 93 29.12 -13.34 -19.75
CA LYS A 93 28.19 -13.21 -20.90
C LYS A 93 26.68 -13.39 -20.68
N GLU A 94 25.99 -12.26 -20.82
CA GLU A 94 24.97 -12.00 -21.85
C GLU A 94 23.77 -12.97 -21.94
N THR A 95 22.66 -12.60 -21.29
CA THR A 95 21.31 -12.78 -21.85
C THR A 95 20.37 -11.74 -21.20
N GLY A 96 19.39 -11.13 -21.88
CA GLY A 96 18.97 -11.30 -23.27
C GLY A 96 17.48 -11.59 -23.42
N SER A 97 16.62 -10.77 -22.81
CA SER A 97 15.16 -10.68 -23.00
C SER A 97 14.72 -9.36 -22.36
N GLU A 98 13.92 -8.46 -22.96
CA GLU A 98 13.14 -8.50 -24.20
C GLU A 98 12.25 -9.74 -24.36
N GLN A 99 11.19 -9.78 -23.54
CA GLN A 99 9.84 -10.24 -23.87
C GLN A 99 8.90 -9.82 -22.73
N VAL A 100 7.65 -9.38 -22.94
CA VAL A 100 6.88 -9.28 -24.20
C VAL A 100 6.35 -7.84 -24.38
N LYS A 101 6.36 -7.35 -25.61
CA LYS A 101 5.57 -6.17 -26.02
C LYS A 101 4.13 -6.60 -26.29
N GLU A 102 3.24 -6.46 -25.31
CA GLU A 102 1.81 -6.30 -25.60
C GLU A 102 1.39 -4.89 -25.21
N ALA A 103 0.63 -4.24 -26.09
CA ALA A 103 0.05 -2.93 -25.82
C ALA A 103 -1.15 -3.12 -24.88
N SER A 104 -0.86 -3.24 -23.58
CA SER A 104 -1.88 -3.28 -22.53
C SER A 104 -2.80 -2.07 -22.69
N LEU A 105 -4.07 -2.31 -23.04
CA LEU A 105 -5.09 -1.28 -23.21
C LEU A 105 -5.31 -0.44 -21.94
N ILE A 106 -4.81 -0.93 -20.81
CA ILE A 106 -4.77 -0.29 -19.50
C ILE A 106 -3.50 0.54 -19.39
N LYS A 107 -3.65 1.84 -19.20
CA LYS A 107 -2.55 2.79 -18.98
C LYS A 107 -2.29 2.92 -17.48
N VAL A 108 -1.06 2.70 -17.04
CA VAL A 108 -0.68 2.93 -15.63
C VAL A 108 -0.44 4.42 -15.42
N LYS A 109 -1.03 5.00 -14.38
CA LYS A 109 -0.72 6.36 -13.90
C LYS A 109 0.29 6.33 -12.77
N THR A 110 0.02 5.50 -11.77
CA THR A 110 0.83 5.36 -10.54
C THR A 110 1.06 3.88 -10.29
N ALA A 111 2.32 3.43 -10.31
CA ALA A 111 2.68 2.04 -10.06
C ALA A 111 2.91 1.77 -8.57
N GLY A 112 2.24 0.76 -8.03
CA GLY A 112 2.46 0.26 -6.68
C GLY A 112 3.73 -0.59 -6.58
N THR A 113 4.51 -0.39 -5.52
CA THR A 113 5.81 -1.06 -5.31
C THR A 113 5.73 -2.36 -4.50
N THR A 114 4.57 -2.68 -3.94
CA THR A 114 4.34 -3.86 -3.08
C THR A 114 2.97 -4.48 -3.33
N ILE A 115 2.82 -5.74 -2.92
CA ILE A 115 1.56 -6.48 -2.86
C ILE A 115 1.10 -6.56 -1.39
N ILE A 116 -0.19 -6.37 -1.12
CA ILE A 116 -0.79 -6.60 0.20
C ILE A 116 -1.49 -7.95 0.22
N CYS A 117 -1.14 -8.79 1.20
CA CYS A 117 -1.80 -10.09 1.39
C CYS A 117 -3.24 -9.91 1.93
N LEU A 118 -4.23 -10.30 1.14
CA LEU A 118 -5.65 -10.21 1.50
C LEU A 118 -6.04 -11.03 2.74
N SER A 119 -5.24 -12.01 3.14
CA SER A 119 -5.52 -12.87 4.31
C SER A 119 -4.96 -12.34 5.63
N CYS A 120 -3.96 -11.44 5.63
CA CYS A 120 -3.30 -10.98 6.87
C CYS A 120 -2.78 -9.54 6.86
N GLY A 121 -2.99 -8.78 5.79
CA GLY A 121 -2.57 -7.38 5.65
C GLY A 121 -1.05 -7.15 5.51
N GLN A 122 -0.24 -8.22 5.44
CA GLN A 122 1.20 -8.10 5.28
C GLN A 122 1.57 -7.54 3.89
N SER A 123 2.53 -6.62 3.84
CA SER A 123 3.16 -6.16 2.59
C SER A 123 4.27 -7.11 2.13
N LEU A 124 4.35 -7.32 0.82
CA LEU A 124 5.28 -8.23 0.13
C LEU A 124 5.83 -7.57 -1.15
N PRO A 125 7.00 -7.98 -1.66
CA PRO A 125 7.52 -7.52 -2.95
C PRO A 125 6.63 -7.99 -4.12
N LEU A 126 6.69 -7.26 -5.24
CA LEU A 126 6.04 -7.66 -6.50
C LEU A 126 6.52 -9.04 -6.95
N GLY A 127 5.65 -9.82 -7.60
CA GLY A 127 5.95 -11.19 -8.04
C GLY A 127 5.90 -12.26 -6.94
N SER A 128 5.58 -11.91 -5.69
CA SER A 128 5.36 -12.89 -4.62
C SER A 128 4.16 -13.79 -4.93
N THR A 129 4.36 -15.11 -4.93
CA THR A 129 3.30 -16.11 -5.16
C THR A 129 2.62 -16.61 -3.87
N SER A 130 3.21 -16.33 -2.70
CA SER A 130 2.62 -16.67 -1.40
C SER A 130 3.06 -15.69 -0.30
N CYS A 131 2.30 -15.65 0.78
CA CYS A 131 2.58 -14.77 1.92
C CYS A 131 3.54 -15.41 2.92
N SER A 132 4.74 -14.84 3.05
CA SER A 132 5.78 -15.24 4.02
C SER A 132 5.34 -15.26 5.50
N LYS A 133 4.25 -14.57 5.85
CA LYS A 133 3.75 -14.47 7.24
C LYS A 133 2.63 -15.44 7.58
N CYS A 134 1.80 -15.86 6.61
CA CYS A 134 0.62 -16.67 6.86
C CYS A 134 0.41 -17.84 5.89
N GLY A 135 1.32 -18.05 4.93
CA GLY A 135 1.27 -19.14 3.95
C GLY A 135 0.22 -18.98 2.84
N ALA A 136 -0.69 -17.99 2.93
CA ALA A 136 -1.72 -17.76 1.93
C ALA A 136 -1.14 -17.53 0.52
N VAL A 137 -1.70 -18.21 -0.48
CA VAL A 137 -1.33 -18.05 -1.90
C VAL A 137 -1.80 -16.70 -2.43
N ILE A 138 -1.01 -16.08 -3.30
CA ILE A 138 -1.35 -14.83 -3.98
C ILE A 138 -1.82 -15.17 -5.40
N GLU A 139 -3.09 -14.89 -5.67
CA GLU A 139 -3.74 -15.20 -6.94
C GLU A 139 -3.27 -14.23 -8.04
N ILE A 140 -2.55 -14.76 -9.03
CA ILE A 140 -2.06 -14.04 -10.21
C ILE A 140 -2.82 -14.53 -11.44
N VAL A 141 -3.28 -13.60 -12.26
CA VAL A 141 -4.06 -13.85 -13.49
C VAL A 141 -3.15 -13.70 -14.70
N ASN A 142 -3.16 -14.70 -15.59
CA ASN A 142 -2.33 -14.71 -16.81
C ASN A 142 -3.03 -14.12 -18.05
N ASN A 143 -4.26 -13.61 -17.92
CA ASN A 143 -4.99 -12.95 -19.01
C ASN A 143 -4.74 -11.43 -19.00
N PRO A 144 -4.09 -10.83 -20.03
CA PRO A 144 -3.76 -9.41 -20.05
C PRO A 144 -4.98 -8.46 -20.07
N GLU A 145 -6.18 -8.94 -20.45
CA GLU A 145 -7.41 -8.13 -20.32
C GLU A 145 -7.90 -8.01 -18.86
N LYS A 146 -7.51 -8.93 -17.97
CA LYS A 146 -7.97 -8.99 -16.56
C LYS A 146 -6.86 -8.91 -15.52
N ALA A 147 -5.60 -8.96 -15.91
CA ALA A 147 -4.45 -8.87 -15.02
C ALA A 147 -4.00 -7.42 -14.82
N CYS A 148 -3.61 -7.05 -13.60
CA CYS A 148 -2.96 -5.77 -13.36
C CYS A 148 -1.57 -5.75 -14.03
N PRO A 149 -1.25 -4.78 -14.91
CA PRO A 149 0.04 -4.74 -15.60
C PRO A 149 1.26 -4.51 -14.70
N VAL A 150 1.05 -4.20 -13.40
CA VAL A 150 2.13 -3.95 -12.42
C VAL A 150 2.40 -5.18 -11.53
N CYS A 151 1.38 -5.99 -11.21
CA CYS A 151 1.52 -7.10 -10.25
C CYS A 151 0.87 -8.42 -10.67
N GLY A 152 0.20 -8.48 -11.82
CA GLY A 152 -0.54 -9.65 -12.30
C GLY A 152 -1.85 -9.97 -11.54
N GLY A 153 -2.18 -9.25 -10.47
CA GLY A 153 -3.40 -9.49 -9.69
C GLY A 153 -4.69 -9.20 -10.46
N ASP A 154 -5.76 -9.93 -10.11
CA ASP A 154 -7.08 -9.83 -10.76
C ASP A 154 -7.71 -8.43 -10.64
N LEU A 155 -7.98 -7.81 -11.79
CA LEU A 155 -8.65 -6.52 -11.88
C LEU A 155 -10.16 -6.58 -11.63
N SER A 156 -10.78 -7.77 -11.63
CA SER A 156 -12.19 -7.94 -11.22
C SER A 156 -12.41 -7.49 -9.76
N ARG A 157 -11.32 -7.36 -8.98
CA ARG A 157 -11.28 -6.89 -7.58
C ARG A 157 -10.80 -5.43 -7.43
N ALA A 158 -10.68 -4.68 -8.53
CA ALA A 158 -10.24 -3.28 -8.52
C ALA A 158 -11.37 -2.31 -8.14
N ALA A 159 -11.05 -1.26 -7.37
CA ALA A 159 -12.00 -0.24 -6.96
C ALA A 159 -12.06 0.91 -7.98
N LYS A 160 -13.26 1.32 -8.44
CA LYS A 160 -13.42 2.52 -9.27
C LYS A 160 -13.20 3.77 -8.40
N LEU A 161 -12.24 4.62 -8.80
CA LEU A 161 -11.94 5.91 -8.14
C LEU A 161 -12.59 7.10 -8.87
N GLY A 162 -12.72 7.01 -10.20
CA GLY A 162 -13.28 8.04 -11.06
C GLY A 162 -13.59 7.47 -12.44
N ASP A 163 -14.02 8.31 -13.39
CA ASP A 163 -14.35 7.82 -14.72
C ASP A 163 -13.12 7.31 -15.46
N ASN A 164 -13.19 6.05 -15.89
CA ASN A 164 -12.10 5.24 -16.42
C ASN A 164 -10.90 5.04 -15.47
N VAL A 165 -10.97 5.48 -14.19
CA VAL A 165 -9.87 5.37 -13.22
C VAL A 165 -10.18 4.33 -12.15
N TYR A 166 -9.28 3.36 -11.98
CA TYR A 166 -9.41 2.22 -11.09
C TYR A 166 -8.14 2.00 -10.26
N ILE A 167 -8.30 1.48 -9.03
CA ILE A 167 -7.19 1.10 -8.14
C ILE A 167 -7.12 -0.41 -8.06
N CYS A 168 -5.97 -1.02 -8.37
CA CYS A 168 -5.77 -2.46 -8.22
C CYS A 168 -5.84 -2.87 -6.74
N GLY A 169 -6.78 -3.74 -6.37
CA GLY A 169 -6.98 -4.20 -4.98
C GLY A 169 -5.86 -5.05 -4.38
N LEU A 170 -4.81 -5.39 -5.16
CA LEU A 170 -3.66 -6.19 -4.70
C LEU A 170 -2.39 -5.35 -4.47
N CYS A 171 -2.10 -4.39 -5.35
CA CYS A 171 -0.88 -3.55 -5.28
C CYS A 171 -1.13 -2.04 -5.17
N PHE A 172 -2.39 -1.60 -5.17
CA PHE A 172 -2.80 -0.19 -5.09
C PHE A 172 -2.30 0.70 -6.25
N SER A 173 -1.88 0.12 -7.37
CA SER A 173 -1.59 0.87 -8.61
C SER A 173 -2.85 1.60 -9.11
N GLU A 174 -2.70 2.85 -9.54
CA GLU A 174 -3.74 3.62 -10.22
C GLU A 174 -3.66 3.36 -11.74
N LEU A 175 -4.79 2.90 -12.28
CA LEU A 175 -4.93 2.40 -13.64
C LEU A 175 -6.03 3.17 -14.37
N GLU A 176 -5.73 3.60 -15.59
CA GLU A 176 -6.69 4.19 -16.53
C GLU A 176 -7.13 3.08 -17.50
N ILE A 177 -8.35 2.58 -17.30
CA ILE A 177 -8.95 1.44 -18.01
C ILE A 177 -10.04 1.96 -18.96
N PRO A 178 -9.95 1.73 -20.28
CA PRO A 178 -10.96 2.20 -21.22
C PRO A 178 -12.32 1.51 -21.00
N PRO A 179 -13.45 2.20 -21.26
CA PRO A 179 -14.79 1.71 -20.91
C PRO A 179 -15.15 0.41 -21.64
N ASP A 180 -14.65 0.21 -22.87
CA ASP A 180 -14.85 -1.01 -23.67
C ASP A 180 -14.15 -2.25 -23.10
N LEU A 181 -13.16 -2.06 -22.22
CA LEU A 181 -12.49 -3.13 -21.49
C LEU A 181 -13.10 -3.29 -20.09
N ALA A 182 -13.35 -2.18 -19.39
CA ALA A 182 -13.99 -2.16 -18.07
C ALA A 182 -15.35 -2.90 -18.09
N SER A 183 -16.15 -2.72 -19.15
CA SER A 183 -17.43 -3.41 -19.37
C SER A 183 -17.32 -4.92 -19.68
N ARG A 184 -16.10 -5.48 -19.78
CA ARG A 184 -15.80 -6.93 -19.86
C ARG A 184 -15.20 -7.48 -18.56
N ILE A 185 -14.50 -6.63 -17.80
CA ILE A 185 -13.89 -6.98 -16.52
C ILE A 185 -14.97 -7.03 -15.43
N PHE A 186 -15.76 -5.96 -15.31
CA PHE A 186 -16.68 -5.67 -14.19
C PHE A 186 -18.16 -5.95 -14.55
N LYS A 187 -18.44 -7.09 -15.21
CA LYS A 187 -19.77 -7.44 -15.72
C LYS A 187 -20.38 -8.63 -14.99
#